data_AF-A0A3A4W9A7-F1
#
_entry.id   AF-A0A3A4W9A7-F1
#
_cell.length_a   1.000
_cell.length_b   1.000
_cell.length_c   1.000
_cell.angle_alpha   90.00
_cell.angle_beta   90.00
_cell.angle_gamma   90.00
#
_symmetry.space_group_name_H-M   'P 1'
#
loop_
_entity.id
_entity.type
_entity.pdbx_description
1 polymer ?
#
loop_
_entity_poly.entity_id
_entity_poly.type
_entity_poly.pdbx_seq_one_letter_code
_entity_poly.pdbx_strand_id
1 'polypeptide(L)' 'MPYVKIGENESFENALRKFKKQCEREGILSEIKKREHYDKPSIKKKKKSIAARKKAIKSKRFRTTPSR' A
#
# COMPACT_ATOMS: atom_id res chain seq x y z
N MET A 1 -0.09 -9.94 -8.08
CA MET A 1 -1.00 -9.72 -9.22
C MET A 1 -2.41 -9.82 -8.66
N PRO A 2 -3.17 -8.73 -8.67
CA PRO A 2 -4.41 -8.62 -7.92
C PRO A 2 -5.50 -9.40 -8.62
N TYR A 3 -6.22 -10.24 -7.88
CA TYR A 3 -7.31 -11.05 -8.38
C TYR A 3 -8.46 -11.02 -7.38
N VAL A 4 -9.68 -10.81 -7.89
CA VAL A 4 -10.91 -10.73 -7.09
C VAL A 4 -11.95 -11.64 -7.74
N LYS A 5 -12.41 -12.65 -7.00
CA LYS A 5 -13.59 -13.45 -7.37
C LYS A 5 -14.85 -12.68 -6.97
N ILE A 6 -15.78 -12.57 -7.90
CA ILE A 6 -17.09 -11.93 -7.70
C ILE A 6 -18.10 -13.07 -7.56
N GLY A 7 -18.87 -13.06 -6.47
CA GLY A 7 -20.00 -13.99 -6.30
C GLY A 7 -21.28 -13.43 -6.91
N GLU A 8 -22.25 -14.29 -7.18
CA GLU A 8 -23.51 -13.96 -7.89
C GLU A 8 -24.34 -12.85 -7.22
N ASN A 9 -24.16 -12.61 -5.92
CA ASN A 9 -24.85 -11.57 -5.15
C ASN A 9 -24.00 -10.31 -4.88
N GLU A 10 -22.82 -10.16 -5.48
CA GLU A 10 -21.99 -8.96 -5.30
C GLU A 10 -22.24 -7.93 -6.41
N SER A 11 -22.59 -6.70 -5.99
CA SER A 11 -22.70 -5.58 -6.91
C SER A 11 -21.33 -5.20 -7.48
N PHE A 12 -21.27 -4.90 -8.79
CA PHE A 12 -20.04 -4.61 -9.53
C PHE A 12 -19.15 -3.54 -8.87
N GLU A 13 -19.77 -2.52 -8.28
CA GLU A 13 -19.07 -1.41 -7.63
C GLU A 13 -18.29 -1.87 -6.37
N ASN A 14 -18.82 -2.85 -5.64
CA ASN A 14 -18.13 -3.46 -4.50
C ASN A 14 -16.92 -4.28 -4.95
N ALA A 15 -17.04 -5.02 -6.05
CA ALA A 15 -15.92 -5.76 -6.63
C ALA A 15 -14.79 -4.81 -7.09
N LEU A 16 -15.14 -3.71 -7.75
CA LEU A 16 -14.19 -2.67 -8.16
C LEU A 16 -13.46 -2.07 -6.96
N ARG A 17 -14.19 -1.79 -5.87
CA ARG A 17 -13.61 -1.25 -4.64
C ARG A 17 -12.64 -2.23 -3.98
N LYS A 18 -12.99 -3.52 -3.93
CA LYS A 18 -12.09 -4.59 -3.43
C LYS A 18 -10.83 -4.69 -4.30
N PHE A 19 -10.97 -4.63 -5.62
CA PHE A 19 -9.84 -4.68 -6.55
C PHE A 19 -8.90 -3.50 -6.36
N LYS A 20 -9.42 -2.27 -6.30
CA LYS A 20 -8.62 -1.06 -6.00
C LYS A 20 -7.84 -1.21 -4.69
N LYS A 21 -8.50 -1.69 -3.63
CA LYS A 21 -7.86 -1.95 -2.33
C LYS A 21 -6.79 -3.04 -2.40
N GLN A 22 -6.97 -4.05 -3.25
CA GLN A 22 -5.98 -5.10 -3.49
C GLN A 22 -4.75 -4.57 -4.24
N CYS A 23 -4.95 -3.75 -5.28
CA CYS A 23 -3.87 -3.06 -6.00
C CYS A 23 -3.06 -2.13 -5.08
N GLU A 24 -3.73 -1.41 -4.18
CA GLU A 24 -3.09 -0.57 -3.17
C GLU A 24 -2.28 -1.40 -2.16
N ARG A 25 -2.83 -2.54 -1.71
CA ARG A 25 -2.16 -3.46 -0.78
C ARG A 25 -0.91 -4.08 -1.39
N GLU A 26 -0.99 -4.52 -2.63
CA GLU A 26 0.17 -5.05 -3.38
C GLU A 26 1.17 -3.94 -3.73
N GLY A 27 0.76 -2.67 -3.72
CA GLY A 27 1.65 -1.53 -3.89
C GLY A 27 2.20 -1.40 -5.31
N ILE A 28 1.51 -1.98 -6.30
CA ILE A 28 1.94 -2.05 -7.71
C ILE A 28 2.27 -0.65 -8.27
N LEU A 29 1.40 0.33 -7.99
CA LEU A 29 1.63 1.72 -8.40
C LEU A 29 2.87 2.34 -7.74
N SER A 30 3.17 1.96 -6.50
CA SER A 30 4.38 2.41 -5.81
C SER A 30 5.63 1.71 -6.32
N GLU A 31 5.49 0.53 -6.91
CA GLU A 31 6.58 -0.23 -7.50
C GLU A 31 6.94 0.28 -8.90
N ILE A 32 5.93 0.58 -9.72
CA ILE A 32 6.11 1.23 -11.02
C ILE A 32 6.93 2.52 -10.85
N LYS A 33 6.48 3.42 -9.96
CA LYS A 33 7.19 4.68 -9.66
C LYS A 33 8.63 4.52 -9.16
N LYS A 34 8.96 3.39 -8.53
CA LYS A 34 10.34 3.10 -8.07
C LYS A 34 11.22 2.53 -9.19
N ARG A 35 10.61 1.99 -10.23
CA ARG A 35 11.28 1.33 -11.36
C ARG A 35 11.34 2.21 -12.61
N GLU A 36 10.54 3.28 -12.69
CA GLU A 36 10.56 4.27 -13.77
C GLU A 36 11.97 4.83 -14.05
N HIS A 37 12.77 5.05 -13.00
CA HIS A 37 14.13 5.57 -13.14
C HIS A 37 15.14 4.80 -12.28
N TYR A 38 16.39 4.75 -12.74
CA TYR A 38 17.47 4.15 -11.95
C TYR A 38 17.82 5.06 -10.76
N ASP A 39 17.38 4.65 -9.57
CA ASP A 39 17.92 5.19 -8.32
C ASP A 39 19.22 4.47 -7.92
N LYS A 40 20.27 5.24 -7.61
CA LYS A 40 21.52 4.73 -7.02
C LYS A 40 21.21 3.93 -5.74
N PRO A 41 21.91 2.82 -5.45
CA PRO A 41 21.62 1.95 -4.30
C PRO A 41 21.58 2.67 -2.95
N SER A 42 22.39 3.73 -2.75
CA SER A 42 22.34 4.56 -1.54
C SER A 42 21.00 5.28 -1.36
N ILE A 43 20.45 5.82 -2.45
CA ILE A 43 19.15 6.51 -2.45
C ILE A 43 18.03 5.50 -2.17
N LYS A 44 18.08 4.31 -2.76
CA LYS A 44 17.14 3.21 -2.47
C LYS A 44 17.14 2.82 -0.99
N LYS A 45 18.33 2.66 -0.38
CA LYS A 45 18.49 2.36 1.06
C LYS A 45 17.90 3.47 1.93
N LYS A 46 18.18 4.75 1.61
CA LYS A 46 17.64 5.92 2.33
C LYS A 46 16.12 6.03 2.21
N LYS A 47 15.54 5.84 1.02
CA LYS A 47 14.09 5.84 0.80
C LYS A 47 13.42 4.71 1.59
N LYS A 48 14.03 3.51 1.65
CA LYS A 48 13.52 2.35 2.43
C LYS A 48 13.49 2.63 3.93
N SER A 49 14.56 3.19 4.51
CA SER A 49 14.61 3.49 5.96
C SER A 49 13.60 4.56 6.37
N ILE A 50 13.44 5.61 5.56
CA ILE A 50 12.43 6.66 5.79
C ILE A 50 11.02 6.07 5.75
N ALA A 51 10.71 5.23 4.77
CA ALA A 51 9.40 4.58 4.66
C ALA A 51 9.10 3.68 5.87
N ALA A 52 10.08 2.89 6.33
CA ALA A 52 9.96 2.06 7.52
C ALA A 52 9.70 2.89 8.79
N ARG A 53 10.47 3.99 8.98
CA ARG A 53 10.30 4.90 10.13
C ARG A 53 8.91 5.56 10.12
N LYS A 54 8.44 6.04 8.97
CA LYS A 54 7.09 6.60 8.81
C LYS A 54 6.00 5.57 9.15
N LYS A 55 6.15 4.32 8.71
CA LYS A 55 5.22 3.22 9.02
C LYS A 55 5.18 2.92 10.53
N ALA A 56 6.34 2.87 11.18
CA ALA A 56 6.44 2.62 12.62
C ALA A 56 5.73 3.72 13.44
N ILE A 57 5.98 5.00 13.09
CA ILE A 57 5.34 6.16 13.74
C ILE A 57 3.82 6.11 13.57
N LYS A 58 3.31 5.79 12.37
CA LYS A 58 1.88 5.64 12.11
C LYS A 58 1.24 4.53 12.97
N SER A 59 1.92 3.39 13.11
CA SER A 59 1.42 2.29 13.96
C SER A 59 1.42 2.65 15.45
N LYS A 60 2.43 3.41 15.90
CA LYS A 60 2.54 3.85 17.29
C LYS A 60 1.44 4.85 17.64
N ARG A 61 1.17 5.81 16.76
CA ARG A 61 0.05 6.76 16.90
C ARG A 61 -1.30 6.08 17.07
N PHE A 62 -1.56 5.04 16.29
CA PHE A 62 -2.82 4.28 16.38
C PHE A 62 -2.97 3.51 17.71
N ARG A 63 -1.85 3.15 18.36
CA ARG A 63 -1.84 2.48 19.67
C ARG A 63 -1.99 3.43 20.85
N THR A 64 -1.64 4.71 20.69
CA THR A 64 -1.54 5.68 21.79
C THR A 64 -2.64 6.75 21.76
N THR A 65 -3.58 6.73 20.81
CA THR A 65 -4.79 7.56 20.90
C THR A 65 -5.73 6.93 21.91
N PRO A 66 -6.03 7.58 23.04
CA PRO A 66 -7.10 7.12 23.92
C PRO A 66 -8.40 7.19 23.13
N SER A 67 -9.17 6.10 23.15
CA SER A 67 -10.56 6.10 22.73
C SER A 67 -11.26 7.23 23.50
N ARG A 68 -11.86 8.17 22.78
CA ARG A 68 -13.00 8.89 23.31
C ARG A 68 -14.25 8.05 23.05
#